data_AF-A0A965HQ72-F1
#
_entry.id   AF-A0A965HQ72-F1
#
_cell.length_a   1.000
_cell.length_b   1.000
_cell.length_c   1.000
_cell.angle_alpha   90.00
_cell.angle_beta   90.00
_cell.angle_gamma   90.00
#
_symmetry.space_group_name_H-M   'P 1'
#
loop_
_entity.id
_entity.type
_entity.pdbx_description
1 polymer ?
#
loop_
_entity_poly.entity_id
_entity_poly.type
_entity_poly.pdbx_seq_one_letter_code
_entity_poly.pdbx_strand_id
1 'polypeptide(L)'
;MISGPDAGRIGRALESVRGWVSDIVVVVNDDVVDGTDRIAEQHGARVFREPWKEHIAQKNSAAEKALQPWILGLDSDEEISSKLKESLHRFFLSPKADGPVALRMPRCSLFLGRWVRHGDW
;
A
#
# COMPACT_ATOMS: atom_id res chain seq x y z
N MET A 1 3.52 -0.90 -3.14
CA MET A 1 3.89 0.48 -2.78
C MET A 1 5.18 0.87 -3.47
N ILE A 2 5.42 2.18 -3.58
CA ILE A 2 6.73 2.75 -3.91
C ILE A 2 7.22 3.51 -2.68
N SER A 3 8.52 3.53 -2.40
CA SER A 3 9.03 4.20 -1.20
C SER A 3 10.43 4.78 -1.41
N GLY A 4 10.64 5.96 -0.83
CA GLY A 4 11.96 6.56 -0.64
C GLY A 4 12.52 6.16 0.73
N PRO A 5 13.20 7.08 1.45
CA PRO A 5 13.62 6.83 2.83
C PRO A 5 12.44 7.00 3.82
N ASP A 6 11.80 5.90 4.18
CA ASP A 6 10.60 5.86 5.04
C ASP A 6 10.72 4.84 6.20
N ALA A 7 11.92 4.53 6.68
CA ALA A 7 12.13 3.52 7.72
C ALA A 7 11.29 3.78 9.00
N GLY A 8 10.98 5.05 9.30
CA GLY A 8 10.15 5.43 10.44
C GLY A 8 8.62 5.28 10.26
N ARG A 9 8.14 4.99 9.04
CA ARG A 9 6.70 4.95 8.72
C ARG A 9 6.25 3.64 8.09
N ILE A 10 7.06 3.10 7.18
CA ILE A 10 6.69 1.96 6.33
C ILE A 10 6.22 0.73 7.12
N GLY A 11 6.79 0.50 8.31
CA GLY A 11 6.42 -0.64 9.16
C GLY A 11 4.92 -0.63 9.55
N ARG A 12 4.36 0.54 9.90
CA ARG A 12 2.93 0.62 10.27
C ARG A 12 2.02 0.36 9.07
N ALA A 13 2.38 0.91 7.90
CA ALA A 13 1.64 0.67 6.66
C ALA A 13 1.60 -0.83 6.32
N LEU A 14 2.76 -1.49 6.36
CA LEU A 14 2.89 -2.92 6.09
C LEU A 14 2.18 -3.79 7.12
N GLU A 15 2.27 -3.47 8.41
CA GLU A 15 1.56 -4.20 9.47
C GLU A 15 0.03 -4.13 9.27
N SER A 16 -0.48 -2.99 8.80
CA SER A 16 -1.93 -2.83 8.53
C SER A 16 -2.47 -3.77 7.44
N VAL A 17 -1.62 -4.21 6.51
CA VAL A 17 -1.98 -5.14 5.43
C VAL A 17 -1.55 -6.58 5.70
N ARG A 18 -0.66 -6.79 6.67
CA ARG A 18 -0.07 -8.09 6.97
C ARG A 18 -1.12 -9.14 7.33
N GLY A 19 -0.93 -10.35 6.79
CA GLY A 19 -1.74 -11.52 7.13
C GLY A 19 -3.14 -11.57 6.52
N TRP A 20 -3.54 -10.61 5.69
CA TRP A 20 -4.81 -10.68 4.96
C TRP A 20 -4.73 -10.31 3.47
N VAL A 21 -3.59 -9.79 3.02
CA VAL A 21 -3.25 -9.72 1.60
C VAL A 21 -2.40 -10.92 1.20
N SER A 22 -2.55 -11.39 -0.03
CA SER A 22 -1.83 -12.56 -0.54
C SER A 22 -0.40 -12.25 -1.00
N ASP A 23 -0.10 -10.98 -1.29
CA ASP A 23 1.18 -10.52 -1.82
C ASP A 23 1.44 -9.08 -1.37
N ILE A 24 2.70 -8.76 -1.07
CA ILE A 24 3.15 -7.41 -0.71
C ILE A 24 4.35 -7.08 -1.58
N VAL A 25 4.21 -6.08 -2.45
CA VAL A 25 5.27 -5.59 -3.33
C VAL A 25 5.70 -4.21 -2.87
N VAL A 26 7.01 -4.04 -2.68
CA VAL A 26 7.62 -2.75 -2.33
C VAL A 26 8.72 -2.47 -3.35
N VAL A 27 8.61 -1.35 -4.06
CA VAL A 27 9.69 -0.84 -4.90
C VAL A 27 10.38 0.31 -4.17
N VAL A 28 11.69 0.19 -3.97
CA VAL A 28 12.51 1.16 -3.25
C VAL A 28 13.51 1.79 -4.21
N ASN A 29 13.77 3.07 -4.06
CA ASN A 29 14.78 3.75 -4.89
C ASN A 29 16.20 3.26 -4.56
N ASP A 30 17.06 3.14 -5.58
CA ASP A 30 18.43 2.62 -5.42
C ASP A 30 19.30 3.40 -4.43
N ASP A 31 19.04 4.69 -4.23
CA ASP A 31 19.78 5.59 -3.34
C ASP A 31 19.34 5.50 -1.86
N VAL A 32 18.29 4.73 -1.55
CA VAL A 32 17.78 4.57 -0.18
C VAL A 32 18.68 3.61 0.62
N VAL A 33 19.15 4.08 1.78
CA VAL A 33 20.09 3.34 2.65
C VAL A 33 19.69 3.34 4.13
N ASP A 34 18.51 3.85 4.46
CA ASP A 34 18.00 3.98 5.84
C ASP A 34 17.44 2.68 6.42
N GLY A 35 17.41 1.60 5.64
CA GLY A 35 16.87 0.30 6.04
C GLY A 35 15.38 0.11 5.77
N THR A 36 14.74 1.01 5.01
CA THR A 36 13.35 0.87 4.53
C THR A 36 13.09 -0.50 3.89
N ASP A 37 14.03 -0.98 3.06
CA ASP A 37 13.99 -2.30 2.41
C ASP A 37 13.97 -3.45 3.43
N ARG A 38 14.87 -3.43 4.42
CA ARG A 38 14.95 -4.46 5.46
C ARG A 38 13.66 -4.55 6.29
N ILE A 39 13.08 -3.41 6.65
CA ILE A 39 11.81 -3.37 7.40
C ILE A 39 10.70 -3.98 6.55
N ALA A 40 10.68 -3.67 5.25
CA ALA A 40 9.73 -4.25 4.32
C ALA A 40 9.85 -5.77 4.22
N GLU A 41 11.06 -6.30 4.03
CA GLU A 41 11.32 -7.74 3.98
C GLU A 41 10.88 -8.45 5.28
N GLN A 42 11.13 -7.85 6.45
CA GLN A 42 10.70 -8.40 7.74
C GLN A 42 9.17 -8.53 7.88
N HIS A 43 8.41 -7.73 7.14
CA HIS A 43 6.94 -7.81 7.11
C HIS A 43 6.42 -8.73 5.99
N GLY A 44 7.32 -9.46 5.32
CA GLY A 44 6.99 -10.41 4.26
C GLY A 44 6.83 -9.77 2.88
N ALA A 45 7.32 -8.54 2.68
CA ALA A 45 7.31 -7.91 1.37
C ALA A 45 8.36 -8.51 0.44
N ARG A 46 8.01 -8.61 -0.84
CA ARG A 46 8.97 -8.76 -1.93
C ARG A 46 9.47 -7.38 -2.30
N VAL A 47 10.74 -7.13 -2.00
CA VAL A 47 11.37 -5.83 -2.23
C VAL A 47 12.15 -5.82 -3.55
N PHE A 48 11.98 -4.74 -4.31
CA PHE A 48 12.68 -4.51 -5.56
C PHE A 48 13.35 -3.14 -5.50
N ARG A 49 14.66 -3.11 -5.79
CA ARG A 49 15.40 -1.85 -5.88
C ARG A 49 15.51 -1.43 -7.34
N GLU A 50 15.17 -0.18 -7.61
CA GLU A 50 15.20 0.41 -8.96
C GLU A 50 15.64 1.88 -8.90
N PRO A 51 16.21 2.42 -9.99
CA PRO A 51 16.36 3.88 -10.12
C PRO A 51 14.99 4.55 -10.06
N TRP A 52 14.92 5.79 -9.56
CA TRP A 52 13.68 6.56 -9.59
C TRP A 52 13.26 6.85 -11.04
N LYS A 53 12.04 6.45 -11.41
CA LYS A 53 11.48 6.59 -12.77
C LYS A 53 10.38 7.65 -12.87
N GLU A 54 10.24 8.52 -11.87
CA GLU A 54 9.03 9.32 -11.63
C GLU A 54 7.82 8.52 -11.14
N HIS A 55 6.89 9.24 -10.52
CA HIS A 55 5.82 8.65 -9.72
C HIS A 55 4.96 7.63 -10.48
N ILE A 56 4.52 7.94 -11.71
CA ILE A 56 3.65 7.06 -12.49
C ILE A 56 4.38 5.79 -12.92
N ALA A 57 5.59 5.93 -13.50
CA ALA A 57 6.33 4.78 -14.00
C ALA A 57 6.79 3.86 -12.86
N GLN A 58 7.13 4.42 -11.69
CA GLN A 58 7.45 3.62 -10.50
C GLN A 58 6.22 2.84 -9.98
N LYS A 59 5.03 3.47 -9.95
CA LYS A 59 3.78 2.78 -9.56
C LYS A 59 3.42 1.68 -10.57
N ASN A 60 3.60 1.92 -11.86
CA ASN A 60 3.40 0.88 -12.89
C ASN A 60 4.40 -0.27 -12.73
N SER A 61 5.67 0.03 -12.49
CA SER A 61 6.70 -0.97 -12.20
C SER A 61 6.35 -1.85 -10.99
N ALA A 62 5.76 -1.26 -9.95
CA ALA A 62 5.26 -2.01 -8.79
C ALA A 62 4.04 -2.87 -9.15
N ALA A 63 3.12 -2.35 -9.96
CA ALA A 63 1.92 -3.07 -10.40
C ALA A 63 2.25 -4.28 -11.27
N GLU A 64 3.21 -4.15 -12.20
CA GLU A 64 3.69 -5.25 -13.06
C GLU A 64 4.32 -6.40 -12.28
N LYS A 65 4.83 -6.13 -11.07
CA LYS A 65 5.42 -7.13 -10.17
C LYS A 65 4.39 -7.80 -9.26
N ALA A 66 3.16 -7.28 -9.19
CA ALA A 66 2.11 -7.85 -8.37
C ALA A 66 1.63 -9.18 -8.97
N LEU A 67 1.39 -10.17 -8.11
CA LEU A 67 0.97 -11.52 -8.56
C LEU A 67 -0.55 -11.70 -8.61
N GLN A 68 -1.31 -10.70 -8.16
CA GLN A 68 -2.75 -10.79 -7.97
C GLN A 68 -3.48 -9.85 -8.93
N PRO A 69 -4.70 -10.22 -9.38
CA PRO A 69 -5.48 -9.39 -10.31
C PRO A 69 -5.99 -8.09 -9.69
N TRP A 70 -6.08 -8.04 -8.36
CA TRP A 70 -6.48 -6.85 -7.61
C TRP A 70 -5.28 -6.24 -6.91
N ILE A 71 -5.07 -4.95 -7.12
CA ILE A 71 -3.97 -4.19 -6.54
C ILE A 71 -4.55 -3.13 -5.60
N LEU A 72 -4.11 -3.16 -4.34
CA LEU A 72 -4.33 -2.09 -3.38
C LEU A 72 -3.11 -1.17 -3.39
N GLY A 73 -3.25 0.00 -3.99
CA GLY A 73 -2.26 1.07 -3.87
C GLY A 73 -2.26 1.60 -2.43
N LEU A 74 -1.12 1.55 -1.76
CA LEU A 74 -0.90 2.04 -0.41
C LEU A 74 0.46 2.75 -0.38
N ASP A 75 0.48 3.99 0.12
CA ASP A 75 1.71 4.75 0.33
C ASP A 75 2.30 4.44 1.73
N SER A 76 3.59 4.74 1.94
CA SER A 76 4.35 4.34 3.14
C SER A 76 3.90 5.03 4.44
N ASP A 77 3.11 6.10 4.33
CA ASP A 77 2.54 6.88 5.42
C ASP A 77 1.03 6.65 5.63
N GLU A 78 0.43 5.71 4.90
CA GLU A 78 -0.97 5.32 5.00
C GLU A 78 -1.17 4.00 5.76
N GLU A 79 -2.27 3.88 6.50
CA GLU A 79 -2.63 2.66 7.25
C GLU A 79 -4.06 2.22 6.92
N ILE A 80 -4.25 0.93 6.64
CA ILE A 80 -5.58 0.35 6.41
C ILE A 80 -6.30 0.15 7.75
N SER A 81 -7.41 0.88 7.93
CA SER A 81 -8.27 0.68 9.09
C SER A 81 -8.93 -0.71 9.10
N SER A 82 -9.20 -1.23 10.30
CA SER A 82 -9.95 -2.49 10.47
C SER A 82 -11.29 -2.50 9.73
N LYS A 83 -12.02 -1.37 9.77
CA LYS A 83 -13.29 -1.20 9.06
C LYS A 83 -13.16 -1.36 7.54
N LEU A 84 -12.09 -0.79 6.96
CA LEU A 84 -11.83 -0.92 5.52
C LEU A 84 -11.44 -2.36 5.17
N LYS A 85 -10.56 -2.99 5.96
CA LYS A 85 -10.21 -4.41 5.82
C LYS A 85 -11.45 -5.31 5.82
N GLU A 86 -12.35 -5.16 6.80
CA GLU A 86 -13.60 -5.93 6.89
C GLU A 86 -14.51 -5.69 5.68
N SER A 87 -14.59 -4.46 5.19
CA SER A 87 -15.38 -4.11 4.01
C SER A 87 -14.83 -4.76 2.74
N LEU A 88 -13.50 -4.77 2.57
CA LEU A 88 -12.83 -5.43 1.45
C LEU A 88 -13.01 -6.94 1.52
N HIS A 89 -12.87 -7.54 2.70
CA HIS A 89 -13.07 -8.98 2.88
C HIS A 89 -14.50 -9.41 2.49
N ARG A 90 -15.52 -8.67 2.95
CA ARG A 90 -16.92 -8.90 2.54
C ARG A 90 -17.10 -8.79 1.02
N PHE A 91 -16.49 -7.78 0.41
CA PHE A 91 -16.56 -7.56 -1.04
C PHE A 91 -15.95 -8.71 -1.86
N PHE A 92 -14.84 -9.30 -1.40
CA PHE A 92 -14.17 -10.40 -2.09
C PHE A 92 -14.78 -11.78 -1.82
N LEU A 93 -15.49 -11.96 -0.70
CA LEU A 93 -16.23 -13.20 -0.42
C LEU A 93 -17.59 -13.29 -1.13
N SER A 94 -18.09 -12.20 -1.70
CA SER A 94 -19.41 -12.15 -2.35
C SER A 94 -19.33 -12.72 -3.78
N PRO A 95 -20.27 -13.58 -4.22
CA PRO A 95 -20.31 -14.09 -5.60
C PRO A 95 -20.44 -12.96 -6.62
N LYS A 96 -19.73 -13.05 -7.76
CA LYS A 96 -19.81 -12.05 -8.83
C LYS A 96 -19.92 -12.71 -10.20
N ALA A 97 -21.04 -12.48 -10.87
CA ALA A 97 -21.20 -12.77 -12.29
C ALA A 97 -20.57 -11.65 -13.14
N ASP A 98 -20.83 -10.38 -12.79
CA ASP A 98 -20.25 -9.17 -13.39
C ASP A 98 -19.97 -8.12 -12.30
N GLY A 99 -18.80 -8.20 -11.67
CA GLY A 99 -18.37 -7.30 -10.60
C GLY A 99 -17.73 -6.00 -11.11
N PRO A 100 -17.59 -4.96 -10.27
CA PRO A 100 -16.82 -3.78 -10.64
C PRO A 100 -15.34 -4.15 -10.84
N VAL A 101 -14.68 -3.45 -11.78
CA VAL A 101 -13.25 -3.64 -12.10
C VAL A 101 -12.32 -2.73 -11.28
N ALA A 102 -12.88 -1.83 -10.49
CA ALA A 102 -12.16 -0.94 -9.60
C ALA A 102 -13.02 -0.58 -8.37
N LEU A 103 -12.35 -0.21 -7.29
CA LEU A 103 -12.97 0.26 -6.06
C LEU A 103 -12.45 1.64 -5.69
N ARG A 104 -13.32 2.44 -5.07
CA ARG A 104 -12.93 3.67 -4.38
C ARG A 104 -13.06 3.46 -2.88
N MET A 105 -12.05 3.88 -2.14
CA MET A 105 -12.05 3.87 -0.68
C MET A 105 -11.97 5.30 -0.13
N PRO A 106 -12.58 5.57 1.04
CA PRO A 106 -12.43 6.86 1.70
C PRO A 106 -11.01 7.01 2.27
N ARG A 107 -10.42 8.20 2.14
CA ARG A 107 -9.18 8.60 2.82
C ARG A 107 -9.53 9.55 3.96
N CYS A 108 -8.87 9.40 5.10
CA CYS A 108 -9.00 10.30 6.25
C CYS A 108 -7.60 10.68 6.69
N SER A 109 -7.27 11.97 6.66
CA SER A 109 -5.93 12.46 6.99
C SER A 109 -5.83 12.79 8.48
N LEU A 110 -4.73 12.38 9.12
CA LEU A 110 -4.37 12.83 10.46
C LEU A 110 -3.46 14.05 10.34
N PHE A 111 -3.99 15.23 10.69
CA PHE A 111 -3.25 16.49 10.60
C PHE A 111 -3.20 17.17 11.97
N LEU A 112 -1.99 17.52 12.42
CA LEU A 112 -1.74 18.15 13.74
C LEU A 112 -2.45 17.42 14.90
N GLY A 113 -2.41 16.08 14.89
CA GLY A 113 -3.00 15.24 15.93
C GLY A 113 -4.54 15.11 15.87
N ARG A 114 -5.19 15.59 14.80
CA ARG A 114 -6.63 15.52 14.62
C ARG A 114 -7.01 14.88 13.29
N TRP A 115 -8.02 14.01 13.30
CA TRP A 115 -8.58 13.44 12.09
C TRP A 115 -9.43 14.48 11.36
N VAL A 116 -9.07 14.77 10.11
CA VAL A 116 -9.85 15.63 9.23
C VAL A 116 -10.98 14.81 8.62
N ARG A 117 -12.22 15.07 9.06
CA ARG A 117 -13.42 14.33 8.61
C ARG A 117 -14.24 15.07 7.57
N HIS A 118 -14.04 16.38 7.45
CA HIS A 118 -14.76 17.28 6.57
C HIS A 118 -13.77 18.26 5.97
N GLY A 119 -13.90 18.52 4.67
CA GLY A 119 -12.97 19.33 3.89
C GLY A 119 -12.93 18.85 2.44
N ASP A 120 -12.43 19.69 1.54
CA ASP A 120 -11.89 19.26 0.26
C ASP A 120 -10.50 18.62 0.45
N TRP A 121 -9.87 18.23 -0.67
CA TRP A 121 -8.67 17.39 -0.71
C TRP A 121 -7.44 18.01 -0.07
#